data_AF-A0A969K7V4-F1
#
_entry.id   AF-A0A969K7V4-F1
#
_cell.length_a   1.000
_cell.length_b   1.000
_cell.length_c   1.000
_cell.angle_alpha   90.00
_cell.angle_beta   90.00
_cell.angle_gamma   90.00
#
_symmetry.space_group_name_H-M   'P 1'
#
loop_
_entity.id
_entity.type
_entity.pdbx_description
1 polymer ?
#
loop_
_entity_poly.entity_id
_entity_poly.type
_entity_poly.pdbx_seq_one_letter_code
_entity_poly.pdbx_strand_id
1 'polypeptide(L)'
;MWEHARPWQRAWETALVFGREAHGLFTEELDLCDELLWIPSDPACPSLNLSHAVSVVAYSLASAARAATHPPFPIEESEPATSLELEAMYQHVRRVWVRIGYLHYQNPDAILRRWRKIFGRAKLTAYDVSIVRALAHQIDWLARVASIPPGGPKDAPPGLFDKHREFPGEEGTGDTEHDHRE
;
A
#
# COMPACT_ATOMS: atom_id res chain seq x y z
N MET A 1 27.08 -2.46 4.83
CA MET A 1 28.06 -1.36 4.92
C MET A 1 27.82 -0.44 6.13
N TRP A 2 26.65 -0.44 6.78
CA TRP A 2 26.37 0.36 8.00
C TRP A 2 26.35 -0.43 9.32
N GLU A 3 26.72 -1.70 9.31
CA GLU A 3 26.65 -2.59 10.50
C GLU A 3 27.74 -2.33 11.54
N HIS A 4 28.79 -1.58 11.21
CA HIS A 4 29.89 -1.28 12.13
C HIS A 4 29.74 0.06 12.85
N ALA A 5 28.82 0.92 12.40
CA ALA A 5 28.43 2.12 13.13
C ALA A 5 27.52 1.70 14.29
N ARG A 6 28.11 1.14 15.35
CA ARG A 6 27.36 0.84 16.59
C ARG A 6 26.70 2.13 17.06
N PRO A 7 25.41 2.10 17.45
CA PRO A 7 24.71 3.31 17.85
C PRO A 7 25.42 3.89 19.07
N TRP A 8 26.00 5.06 18.88
CA TRP A 8 26.68 5.94 19.81
C TRP A 8 26.01 5.92 21.20
N GLN A 9 26.52 5.05 22.10
CA GLN A 9 25.90 4.74 23.40
C GLN A 9 26.10 5.84 24.46
N ARG A 10 26.80 6.93 24.15
CA ARG A 10 26.98 8.08 25.05
C ARG A 10 26.62 9.38 24.34
N ALA A 11 25.59 10.05 24.83
CA ALA A 11 24.93 11.18 24.20
C ALA A 11 25.77 12.49 24.11
N TRP A 12 27.06 12.49 24.45
CA TRP A 12 27.86 13.72 24.57
C TRP A 12 29.34 13.60 24.17
N GLU A 13 29.79 12.55 23.47
CA GLU A 13 31.24 12.33 23.20
C GLU A 13 31.60 12.14 21.72
N THR A 14 30.71 12.47 20.77
CA THR A 14 31.00 12.28 19.33
C THR A 14 30.84 13.58 18.56
N ALA A 15 31.88 13.96 17.82
CA ALA A 15 31.86 15.07 16.88
C ALA A 15 31.88 14.54 15.43
N LEU A 16 31.06 15.14 14.57
CA LEU A 16 31.16 14.95 13.13
C LEU A 16 31.92 16.12 12.54
N VAL A 17 33.08 15.83 11.99
CA VAL A 17 33.94 16.84 11.37
C VAL A 17 33.74 16.77 9.87
N PHE A 18 33.36 17.90 9.28
CA PHE A 18 33.25 18.04 7.83
C PHE A 18 34.37 18.94 7.32
N GLY A 19 34.97 18.52 6.22
CA GLY A 19 36.03 19.26 5.55
C GLY A 19 35.54 20.55 4.89
N ARG A 20 36.51 21.34 4.44
CA ARG A 20 36.27 22.56 3.67
C ARG A 20 35.68 22.19 2.31
N GLU A 21 34.79 23.01 1.76
CA GLU A 21 34.10 22.68 0.50
C GLU A 21 35.05 22.47 -0.69
N ALA A 22 36.12 23.25 -0.78
CA ALA A 22 37.06 23.18 -1.90
C ALA A 22 38.13 22.08 -1.74
N HIS A 23 38.48 21.70 -0.51
CA HIS A 23 39.70 20.94 -0.23
C HIS A 23 39.51 19.77 0.73
N GLY A 24 38.31 19.58 1.30
CA GLY A 24 38.05 18.56 2.29
C GLY A 24 38.79 18.82 3.60
N LEU A 25 39.10 17.74 4.31
CA LEU A 25 39.98 17.72 5.47
C LEU A 25 41.40 17.43 5.00
N PHE A 26 42.38 18.06 5.63
CA PHE A 26 43.78 17.74 5.44
C PHE A 26 44.13 16.40 6.09
N THR A 27 45.21 15.76 5.63
CA THR A 27 45.65 14.48 6.17
C THR A 27 45.88 14.54 7.68
N GLU A 28 46.48 15.62 8.16
CA GLU A 28 46.75 15.82 9.59
C GLU A 28 45.45 15.99 10.40
N GLU A 29 44.36 16.49 9.79
CA GLU A 29 43.04 16.58 10.41
C GLU A 29 42.32 15.22 10.40
N LEU A 30 42.52 14.43 9.35
CA LEU A 30 42.01 13.05 9.25
C LEU A 30 42.69 12.13 10.27
N ASP A 31 43.99 12.32 10.52
CA ASP A 31 44.75 11.54 11.51
C ASP A 31 44.25 11.73 12.96
N LEU A 32 43.49 12.80 13.22
CA LEU A 32 42.83 13.07 14.50
C LEU A 32 41.45 12.40 14.63
N CYS A 33 40.91 11.84 13.55
CA CYS A 33 39.58 11.23 13.53
C CYS A 33 39.66 9.73 13.84
N ASP A 34 38.82 9.26 14.75
CA ASP A 34 38.76 7.83 15.12
C ASP A 34 38.18 6.96 14.00
N GLU A 35 37.23 7.51 13.23
CA GLU A 35 36.56 6.83 12.12
C GLU A 35 36.38 7.76 10.93
N LEU A 36 36.44 7.19 9.72
CA LEU A 36 36.24 7.90 8.47
C LEU A 36 34.94 7.44 7.81
N LEU A 37 34.10 8.41 7.42
CA LEU A 37 32.85 8.17 6.73
C LEU A 37 32.97 8.65 5.28
N TRP A 38 32.49 7.82 4.34
CA TRP A 38 32.39 8.18 2.93
C TRP A 38 30.95 7.99 2.43
N ILE A 39 30.45 8.96 1.66
CA ILE A 39 29.16 8.87 0.99
C ILE A 39 29.38 8.31 -0.40
N PRO A 40 28.75 7.18 -0.75
CA PRO A 40 28.84 6.64 -2.10
C PRO A 40 28.39 7.65 -3.15
N SER A 41 29.30 8.02 -4.04
CA SER A 41 29.10 8.98 -5.13
C SER A 41 29.55 8.38 -6.46
N ASP A 42 29.13 9.02 -7.56
CA ASP A 42 29.54 8.61 -8.90
C ASP A 42 31.08 8.74 -9.04
N PRO A 43 31.81 7.71 -9.51
CA PRO A 43 33.26 7.80 -9.70
C PRO A 43 33.69 8.95 -10.62
N ALA A 44 32.84 9.39 -11.55
CA ALA A 44 33.11 10.52 -12.43
C ALA A 44 32.95 11.89 -11.74
N CYS A 45 32.24 11.94 -10.59
CA CYS A 45 32.07 13.14 -9.77
C CYS A 45 32.05 12.75 -8.28
N PRO A 46 33.20 12.39 -7.70
CA PRO A 46 33.25 11.79 -6.38
C PRO A 46 33.02 12.80 -5.24
N SER A 47 33.13 14.10 -5.53
CA SER A 47 32.97 15.17 -4.55
C SER A 47 31.53 15.66 -4.51
N LEU A 48 30.98 15.73 -3.31
CA LEU A 48 29.67 16.34 -3.05
C LEU A 48 29.85 17.78 -2.59
N ASN A 49 28.85 18.61 -2.87
CA ASN A 49 28.72 19.89 -2.19
C ASN A 49 28.66 19.66 -0.67
N LEU A 50 29.34 20.49 0.11
CA LEU A 50 29.42 20.35 1.57
C LEU A 50 28.03 20.30 2.22
N SER A 51 27.11 21.18 1.82
CA SER A 51 25.75 21.21 2.37
C SER A 51 24.96 19.93 2.06
N HIS A 52 25.18 19.34 0.88
CA HIS A 52 24.55 18.07 0.50
C HIS A 52 25.13 16.91 1.31
N ALA A 53 26.45 16.87 1.49
CA ALA A 53 27.11 15.85 2.31
C ALA A 53 26.59 15.90 3.77
N VAL A 54 26.51 17.09 4.36
CA VAL A 54 25.94 17.31 5.70
C VAL A 54 24.49 16.84 5.75
N SER A 55 23.68 17.19 4.75
CA SER A 55 22.26 16.82 4.70
C SER A 55 22.05 15.31 4.65
N VAL A 56 22.81 14.60 3.83
CA VAL A 56 22.74 13.12 3.72
C VAL A 56 23.11 12.48 5.05
N VAL A 57 24.22 12.90 5.66
CA VAL A 57 24.68 12.35 6.96
C VAL A 57 23.66 12.63 8.06
N ALA A 58 23.14 13.86 8.15
CA ALA A 58 22.13 14.23 9.14
C ALA A 58 20.84 13.42 8.98
N TYR A 59 20.38 13.22 7.74
CA TYR A 59 19.21 12.39 7.45
C TYR A 59 19.43 10.93 7.87
N SER A 60 20.57 10.33 7.51
CA SER A 60 20.90 8.96 7.89
C SER A 60 20.94 8.77 9.40
N LEU A 61 21.51 9.73 10.14
CA LEU A 61 21.55 9.71 11.60
C LEU A 61 20.15 9.84 12.20
N ALA A 62 19.35 10.79 11.72
CA ALA A 62 17.97 10.96 12.17
C ALA A 62 17.12 9.70 11.87
N SER A 63 17.32 9.07 10.71
CA SER A 63 16.64 7.84 10.33
C SER A 63 17.04 6.67 11.23
N ALA A 64 18.33 6.52 11.55
CA ALA A 64 18.82 5.48 12.46
C ALA A 64 18.31 5.70 13.90
N ALA A 65 18.35 6.95 14.39
CA ALA A 65 17.81 7.31 15.70
C ALA A 65 16.30 7.07 15.78
N ARG A 66 15.57 7.37 14.70
CA ARG A 66 14.14 7.07 14.58
C ARG A 66 13.88 5.58 14.58
N ALA A 67 14.63 4.77 13.83
CA ALA A 67 14.49 3.32 13.83
C ALA A 67 14.77 2.69 15.22
N ALA A 68 15.65 3.30 16.02
CA ALA A 68 15.94 2.87 17.39
C ALA A 68 14.86 3.26 18.42
N THR A 69 14.12 4.35 18.20
CA THR A 69 13.07 4.86 19.13
C THR A 69 11.66 4.49 18.71
N HIS A 70 11.46 4.32 17.41
CA HIS A 70 10.27 3.80 16.77
C HIS A 70 10.73 2.70 15.81
N PRO A 71 10.76 1.42 16.24
CA PRO A 71 10.96 0.35 15.28
C PRO A 71 9.96 0.58 14.14
N PRO A 72 10.37 0.43 12.86
CA PRO A 72 9.41 0.48 11.78
C PRO A 72 8.23 -0.39 12.18
N PHE A 73 6.99 0.09 11.96
CA PHE A 73 5.83 -0.82 12.03
C PHE A 73 6.26 -2.09 11.33
N PRO A 74 6.09 -3.28 11.93
CA PRO A 74 6.47 -4.51 11.29
C PRO A 74 5.71 -4.53 9.96
N ILE A 75 6.41 -4.17 8.89
CA ILE A 75 6.10 -4.67 7.58
C ILE A 75 6.50 -6.12 7.78
N GLU A 76 5.56 -6.93 8.27
CA GLU A 76 5.71 -8.37 8.14
C GLU A 76 6.09 -8.56 6.68
N GLU A 77 7.30 -9.03 6.42
CA GLU A 77 7.64 -9.65 5.15
C GLU A 77 6.81 -10.94 5.07
N SER A 78 5.49 -10.76 4.98
CA SER A 78 4.52 -11.82 4.86
C SER A 78 4.81 -12.48 3.53
N GLU A 79 5.06 -13.79 3.57
CA GLU A 79 5.39 -14.54 2.37
C GLU A 79 4.31 -14.31 1.30
N PRO A 80 4.71 -14.16 0.02
CA PRO A 80 3.76 -14.08 -1.08
C PRO A 80 2.82 -15.28 -1.04
N ALA A 81 1.54 -15.03 -1.29
CA ALA A 81 0.55 -16.10 -1.36
C ALA A 81 0.96 -17.13 -2.41
N THR A 82 0.77 -18.39 -2.09
CA THR A 82 1.00 -19.49 -3.01
C THR A 82 0.03 -19.39 -4.21
N SER A 83 0.42 -19.98 -5.34
CA SER A 83 -0.46 -20.05 -6.51
C SER A 83 -1.79 -20.75 -6.20
N LEU A 84 -1.79 -21.70 -5.27
CA LEU A 84 -2.99 -22.40 -4.80
C LEU A 84 -3.95 -21.46 -4.07
N GLU A 85 -3.44 -20.64 -3.14
CA GLU A 85 -4.24 -19.67 -2.39
C GLU A 85 -4.85 -18.59 -3.30
N LEU A 86 -4.03 -18.08 -4.23
CA LEU A 86 -4.49 -17.11 -5.23
C LEU A 86 -5.59 -17.69 -6.12
N GLU A 87 -5.44 -18.92 -6.61
CA GLU A 87 -6.48 -19.55 -7.43
C GLU A 87 -7.76 -19.80 -6.63
N ALA A 88 -7.63 -20.28 -5.39
CA ALA A 88 -8.77 -20.46 -4.50
C ALA A 88 -9.52 -19.13 -4.24
N MET A 89 -8.78 -18.02 -4.10
CA MET A 89 -9.35 -16.67 -4.01
C MET A 89 -10.09 -16.29 -5.29
N TYR A 90 -9.47 -16.44 -6.47
CA TYR A 90 -10.10 -16.11 -7.74
C TYR A 90 -11.38 -16.91 -7.97
N GLN A 91 -11.40 -18.19 -7.62
CA GLN A 91 -12.61 -19.02 -7.71
C GLN A 91 -13.71 -18.55 -6.76
N HIS A 92 -13.36 -18.15 -5.54
CA HIS A 92 -14.34 -17.61 -4.60
C HIS A 92 -14.95 -16.30 -5.10
N VAL A 93 -14.09 -15.35 -5.45
CA VAL A 93 -14.49 -14.05 -5.98
C VAL A 93 -15.32 -14.19 -7.26
N ARG A 94 -14.94 -15.09 -8.17
CA ARG A 94 -15.69 -15.38 -9.39
C ARG A 94 -17.12 -15.80 -9.09
N ARG A 95 -17.34 -16.73 -8.16
CA ARG A 95 -18.68 -17.18 -7.79
C ARG A 95 -19.53 -16.04 -7.23
N VAL A 96 -18.98 -15.29 -6.28
CA VAL A 96 -19.69 -14.20 -5.62
C VAL A 96 -20.01 -13.07 -6.59
N TRP A 97 -19.05 -12.67 -7.42
CA TRP A 97 -19.27 -11.59 -8.38
C TRP A 97 -20.20 -11.96 -9.54
N VAL A 98 -20.26 -13.23 -9.95
CA VAL A 98 -21.33 -13.70 -10.85
C VAL A 98 -22.69 -13.61 -10.15
N ARG A 99 -22.76 -14.06 -8.90
CA ARG A 99 -24.00 -14.05 -8.11
C ARG A 99 -24.59 -12.64 -7.98
N ILE A 100 -23.76 -11.64 -7.68
CA ILE A 100 -24.22 -10.25 -7.56
C ILE A 100 -24.31 -9.50 -8.91
N GLY A 101 -24.08 -10.19 -10.03
CA GLY A 101 -24.18 -9.60 -11.37
C GLY A 101 -23.04 -8.67 -11.79
N TYR A 102 -21.97 -8.56 -10.99
CA TYR A 102 -20.76 -7.81 -11.36
C TYR A 102 -20.02 -8.47 -12.55
N LEU A 103 -19.90 -9.80 -12.52
CA LEU A 103 -19.41 -10.56 -13.66
C LEU A 103 -20.59 -11.08 -14.48
N HIS A 104 -20.53 -10.87 -15.80
CA HIS A 104 -21.55 -11.40 -16.70
C HIS A 104 -21.51 -12.94 -16.72
N TYR A 105 -22.63 -13.61 -16.42
CA TYR A 105 -22.68 -15.06 -16.25
C TYR A 105 -22.30 -15.86 -17.51
N GLN A 106 -22.52 -15.30 -18.72
CA GLN A 106 -22.13 -15.94 -19.98
C GLN A 106 -20.63 -15.80 -20.30
N ASN A 107 -19.96 -14.79 -19.73
CA ASN A 107 -18.54 -14.55 -19.98
C ASN A 107 -17.86 -13.92 -18.74
N PRO A 108 -17.82 -14.64 -17.61
CA PRO A 108 -17.33 -14.09 -16.34
C PRO A 108 -15.81 -13.82 -16.39
N ASP A 109 -15.09 -14.53 -17.25
CA ASP A 109 -13.64 -14.47 -17.28
C ASP A 109 -13.09 -13.22 -17.98
N ALA A 110 -13.90 -12.51 -18.76
CA ALA A 110 -13.47 -11.29 -19.48
C ALA A 110 -12.99 -10.18 -18.52
N ILE A 111 -13.80 -9.88 -17.49
CA ILE A 111 -13.46 -8.89 -16.46
C ILE A 111 -12.54 -9.53 -15.41
N LEU A 112 -12.76 -10.79 -15.03
CA LEU A 112 -11.93 -11.47 -14.04
C LEU A 112 -10.45 -11.54 -14.46
N ARG A 113 -10.14 -11.73 -15.74
CA ARG A 113 -8.76 -11.67 -16.25
C ARG A 113 -8.07 -10.32 -15.98
N ARG A 114 -8.81 -9.20 -15.98
CA ARG A 114 -8.26 -7.87 -15.65
C ARG A 114 -7.93 -7.79 -14.16
N TRP A 115 -8.81 -8.29 -13.31
CA TRP A 115 -8.56 -8.39 -11.86
C TRP A 115 -7.36 -9.28 -11.54
N ARG A 116 -7.23 -10.43 -12.21
CA ARG A 116 -6.03 -11.30 -12.06
C ARG A 116 -4.74 -10.56 -12.40
N LYS A 117 -4.74 -9.67 -13.41
CA LYS A 117 -3.58 -8.82 -13.72
C LYS A 117 -3.31 -7.76 -12.66
N ILE A 118 -4.35 -7.14 -12.10
CA ILE A 118 -4.21 -6.14 -11.02
C ILE A 118 -3.61 -6.80 -9.78
N PHE A 119 -4.23 -7.88 -9.29
CA PHE A 119 -3.76 -8.62 -8.13
C PHE A 119 -2.37 -9.25 -8.35
N GLY A 120 -2.08 -9.73 -9.57
CA GLY A 120 -0.77 -10.26 -9.91
C GLY A 120 0.37 -9.23 -9.85
N ARG A 121 0.08 -7.95 -10.12
CA ARG A 121 1.07 -6.87 -9.96
C ARG A 121 1.29 -6.48 -8.50
N ALA A 122 0.29 -6.68 -7.65
CA ALA A 122 0.32 -6.31 -6.24
C ALA A 122 1.14 -7.28 -5.37
N LYS A 123 1.53 -8.45 -5.88
CA LYS A 123 2.28 -9.50 -5.14
C LYS A 123 1.64 -9.82 -3.78
N LEU A 124 0.34 -10.15 -3.81
CA LEU A 124 -0.44 -10.43 -2.62
C LEU A 124 0.21 -11.48 -1.72
N THR A 125 0.14 -11.24 -0.42
CA THR A 125 0.50 -12.15 0.67
C THR A 125 -0.67 -13.06 1.04
N ALA A 126 -0.43 -14.11 1.84
CA ALA A 126 -1.51 -14.95 2.38
C ALA A 126 -2.55 -14.13 3.17
N TYR A 127 -2.11 -13.09 3.88
CA TYR A 127 -3.00 -12.20 4.62
C TYR A 127 -3.90 -11.38 3.69
N ASP A 128 -3.34 -10.78 2.64
CA ASP A 128 -4.11 -10.05 1.62
C ASP A 128 -5.19 -10.95 0.98
N VAL A 129 -4.82 -12.19 0.66
CA VAL A 129 -5.75 -13.19 0.13
C VAL A 129 -6.88 -13.45 1.12
N SER A 130 -6.57 -13.56 2.41
CA SER A 130 -7.58 -13.74 3.46
C SER A 130 -8.56 -12.56 3.54
N ILE A 131 -8.06 -11.32 3.42
CA ILE A 131 -8.90 -10.11 3.42
C ILE A 131 -9.85 -10.11 2.21
N VAL A 132 -9.34 -10.36 1.01
CA VAL A 132 -10.16 -10.40 -0.20
C VAL A 132 -11.22 -11.50 -0.11
N ARG A 133 -10.87 -12.65 0.44
CA ARG A 133 -11.82 -13.75 0.68
C ARG A 133 -12.86 -13.41 1.75
N ALA A 134 -12.47 -12.70 2.81
CA ALA A 134 -13.39 -12.22 3.85
C ALA A 134 -14.38 -11.20 3.28
N LEU A 135 -13.92 -10.27 2.43
CA LEU A 135 -14.79 -9.36 1.69
C LEU A 135 -15.77 -10.13 0.79
N ALA A 136 -15.28 -11.09 0.01
CA ALA A 136 -16.14 -11.93 -0.84
C ALA A 136 -17.18 -12.70 -0.02
N HIS A 137 -16.80 -13.20 1.16
CA HIS A 137 -17.72 -13.86 2.09
C HIS A 137 -18.80 -12.90 2.59
N GLN A 138 -18.45 -11.67 2.96
CA GLN A 138 -19.40 -10.66 3.42
C GLN A 138 -20.40 -10.26 2.32
N ILE A 139 -19.92 -10.13 1.07
CA ILE A 139 -20.77 -9.89 -0.09
C ILE A 139 -21.70 -11.08 -0.34
N ASP A 140 -21.20 -12.32 -0.26
CA ASP A 140 -22.04 -13.52 -0.43
C ASP A 140 -23.11 -13.63 0.66
N TRP A 141 -22.76 -13.32 1.91
CA TRP A 141 -23.71 -13.23 3.01
C TRP A 141 -24.81 -12.21 2.71
N LEU A 142 -24.44 -10.98 2.31
CA LEU A 142 -25.42 -9.95 1.98
C LEU A 142 -26.31 -10.37 0.81
N ALA A 143 -25.75 -11.01 -0.22
CA ALA A 143 -26.49 -11.55 -1.35
C ALA A 143 -27.50 -12.63 -0.91
N ARG A 144 -27.19 -13.46 0.08
CA ARG A 144 -28.13 -14.42 0.67
C ARG A 144 -29.24 -13.73 1.43
N VAL A 145 -28.92 -12.72 2.24
CA VAL A 145 -29.91 -11.93 2.99
C VAL A 145 -30.88 -11.24 2.02
N ALA A 146 -30.36 -10.69 0.92
CA ALA A 146 -31.15 -10.10 -0.16
C ALA A 146 -31.85 -11.13 -1.07
N SER A 147 -31.79 -12.43 -0.74
CA SER A 147 -32.40 -13.52 -1.50
C SER A 147 -31.98 -13.59 -2.98
N ILE A 148 -30.77 -13.13 -3.29
CA ILE A 148 -30.20 -13.23 -4.64
C ILE A 148 -29.83 -14.69 -4.92
N PRO A 149 -30.34 -15.31 -6.00
CA PRO A 149 -30.10 -16.72 -6.27
C PRO A 149 -28.64 -17.00 -6.66
N PRO A 150 -28.14 -18.24 -6.49
CA PRO A 150 -26.74 -18.57 -6.74
C PRO A 150 -26.27 -18.33 -8.17
N GLY A 151 -27.12 -18.53 -9.19
CA GLY A 151 -26.78 -18.20 -10.58
C GLY A 151 -26.89 -16.71 -10.92
N GLY A 152 -27.17 -15.87 -9.93
CA GLY A 152 -27.20 -14.42 -10.07
C GLY A 152 -28.22 -13.96 -11.12
N PRO A 153 -27.85 -13.04 -12.03
CA PRO A 153 -28.76 -12.53 -13.06
C PRO A 153 -29.39 -13.60 -13.96
N LYS A 154 -28.78 -14.78 -14.08
CA LYS A 154 -29.34 -15.88 -14.88
C LYS A 154 -30.60 -16.48 -14.25
N ASP A 155 -30.61 -16.61 -12.93
CA ASP A 155 -31.65 -17.32 -12.18
C ASP A 155 -32.56 -16.34 -11.41
N ALA A 156 -32.26 -15.04 -11.46
CA ALA A 156 -32.98 -14.00 -10.75
C ALA A 156 -34.27 -13.58 -11.46
N PRO A 157 -35.30 -13.17 -10.70
CA PRO A 157 -36.51 -12.59 -11.28
C PRO A 157 -36.17 -11.31 -12.08
N PRO A 158 -36.97 -11.00 -13.13
CA PRO A 158 -36.78 -9.81 -13.94
C PRO A 158 -36.73 -8.53 -13.08
N GLY A 159 -35.79 -7.65 -13.38
CA GLY A 159 -35.67 -6.35 -12.71
C GLY A 159 -35.01 -6.39 -11.32
N LEU A 160 -34.48 -7.53 -10.84
CA LEU A 160 -33.70 -7.57 -9.59
C LEU A 160 -32.36 -6.82 -9.71
N PHE A 161 -31.74 -6.85 -10.89
CA PHE A 161 -30.45 -6.20 -11.18
C PHE A 161 -30.60 -4.96 -12.07
N ASP A 162 -31.82 -4.43 -12.19
CA ASP A 162 -32.04 -3.19 -12.94
C ASP A 162 -31.54 -2.01 -12.10
N LYS A 163 -30.40 -1.46 -12.52
CA LYS A 163 -29.75 -0.29 -11.89
C LYS A 163 -30.56 1.01 -12.01
N HIS A 164 -31.63 1.01 -12.81
CA HIS A 164 -32.54 2.14 -12.97
C HIS A 164 -33.85 1.97 -12.20
N ARG A 165 -34.00 0.88 -11.45
CA ARG A 165 -35.16 0.66 -10.58
C ARG A 165 -35.04 1.54 -9.34
N GLU A 166 -36.00 2.45 -9.17
CA GLU A 166 -36.15 3.23 -7.93
C GLU A 166 -36.32 2.27 -6.75
N PHE A 167 -35.49 2.46 -5.72
CA PHE A 167 -35.66 1.74 -4.46
C PHE A 167 -36.90 2.31 -3.76
N PRO A 168 -37.88 1.47 -3.36
CA PRO A 168 -39.05 1.97 -2.64
C PRO A 168 -38.60 2.50 -1.27
N GLY A 169 -38.56 3.83 -1.13
CA GLY A 169 -38.10 4.51 0.09
C GLY A 169 -37.61 5.95 -0.11
N GLU A 170 -37.36 6.42 -1.34
CA GLU A 170 -37.17 7.85 -1.62
C GLU A 170 -38.53 8.54 -1.78
N GLU A 171 -39.32 8.62 -0.70
CA GLU A 171 -40.42 9.59 -0.65
C GLU A 171 -39.80 10.99 -0.54
N GLY A 172 -40.01 11.78 -1.60
CA GLY A 172 -39.49 13.13 -1.72
C GLY A 172 -39.93 14.02 -0.56
N THR A 173 -38.94 14.66 0.08
CA THR A 173 -39.13 15.99 0.63
C THR A 173 -39.39 16.94 -0.54
N GLY A 174 -40.64 16.99 -0.97
CA GLY A 174 -41.12 17.98 -1.92
C GLY A 174 -40.94 19.36 -1.30
N ASP A 175 -40.18 20.20 -1.99
CA ASP A 175 -40.11 21.64 -1.78
C ASP A 175 -41.53 22.20 -1.63
N THR A 176 -41.84 22.72 -0.44
CA THR A 176 -42.91 23.70 -0.29
C THR A 176 -42.47 24.98 -0.98
N GLU A 177 -42.86 25.10 -2.25
CA GLU A 177 -42.80 26.30 -3.06
C GLU A 177 -43.47 27.46 -2.30
N HIS A 178 -42.66 28.47 -1.98
CA HIS A 178 -43.08 29.69 -1.33
C HIS A 178 -43.91 30.51 -2.33
N ASP A 179 -45.22 30.37 -2.26
CA ASP A 179 -46.18 31.26 -2.92
C ASP A 179 -46.11 32.64 -2.23
N HIS A 180 -45.37 33.56 -2.86
CA HIS A 180 -45.52 34.99 -2.63
C HIS A 180 -46.09 35.61 -3.90
N ARG A 181 -47.42 35.73 -3.91
CA ARG A 181 -48.15 36.75 -4.66
C ARG A 181 -48.49 37.92 -3.74
N GLU A 182 -48.47 39.09 -4.38
CA GLU A 182 -48.91 40.45 -3.97
C GLU A 182 -47.88 41.34 -3.27
#